data_AF-A0A4Q3GV78-F1
#
_entry.id   AF-A0A4Q3GV78-F1
#
_cell.length_a   1.000
_cell.length_b   1.000
_cell.length_c   1.000
_cell.angle_alpha   90.00
_cell.angle_beta   90.00
_cell.angle_gamma   90.00
#
_symmetry.space_group_name_H-M   'P 1'
#
loop_
_entity.id
_entity.type
_entity.pdbx_description
1 polymer ?
#
loop_
_entity_poly.entity_id
_entity_poly.type
_entity_poly.pdbx_seq_one_letter_code
_entity_poly.pdbx_strand_id
1 'polypeptide(L)'
;NVDLTNCDREPIHIPGSIQPHGSMLVVHPYSYEIKYASSNIEDRLEVRADDLVGMSLEGALGAALTHDIRNALTVAATGYKTSVIVRAALGENRPSCDILVHEYEGFLFVELEDAAPFDDTEIALHLTQSLVRRIDSETDIEPLSKAVARLVRATLGYDRVMVYRFLHNDAGRVIAEAKNTDLASYLGHHFPAGDIPAQARRLYIENWVRVIGDTRFTPVALVPRLSDGEAPVDMSHAHLRSVSPIHCEYLRNMGVSASMSISIVVDGQLWGLVACHHDTPKTLSIPLRMAAELFGQYLSLHISAIENRQAKVASIATRKKLDAIISTIDREVPVEMTLKRKLN
;
A
#
# COMPACT_ATOMS: atom_id res chain seq x y z
N ASN A 1 -17.07 -13.71 16.62
CA ASN A 1 -17.54 -12.59 15.78
C ASN A 1 -16.73 -11.37 16.10
N VAL A 2 -16.05 -10.80 15.10
CA VAL A 2 -15.34 -9.52 15.21
C VAL A 2 -16.35 -8.43 14.90
N ASP A 3 -16.33 -7.33 15.66
CA ASP A 3 -17.13 -6.14 15.43
C ASP A 3 -16.23 -4.88 15.51
N LEU A 4 -16.81 -3.69 15.32
CA LEU A 4 -16.08 -2.41 15.37
C LEU A 4 -15.37 -2.15 16.73
N THR A 5 -15.68 -2.91 17.78
CA THR A 5 -15.10 -2.73 19.13
C THR A 5 -13.92 -3.63 19.43
N ASN A 6 -13.69 -4.69 18.63
CA ASN A 6 -12.59 -5.65 18.78
C ASN A 6 -11.78 -5.84 17.48
N CYS A 7 -11.76 -4.83 16.62
CA CYS A 7 -11.11 -4.87 15.30
C CYS A 7 -9.58 -4.95 15.36
N ASP A 8 -8.97 -4.61 16.50
CA ASP A 8 -7.52 -4.66 16.76
C ASP A 8 -6.96 -6.09 16.85
N ARG A 9 -7.82 -7.09 17.09
CA ARG A 9 -7.43 -8.51 17.22
C ARG A 9 -7.70 -9.35 15.99
N GLU A 10 -8.31 -8.78 14.96
CA GLU A 10 -8.60 -9.50 13.72
C GLU A 10 -7.28 -9.83 12.99
N PRO A 11 -7.00 -11.11 12.70
CA PRO A 11 -5.77 -11.52 12.02
C PRO A 11 -5.90 -11.30 10.52
N ILE A 12 -5.90 -10.03 10.10
CA ILE A 12 -6.15 -9.60 8.72
C ILE A 12 -5.10 -10.08 7.69
N HIS A 13 -3.96 -10.62 8.14
CA HIS A 13 -2.90 -11.17 7.30
C HIS A 13 -3.18 -12.61 6.84
N ILE A 14 -4.07 -13.34 7.51
CA ILE A 14 -4.38 -14.75 7.24
C ILE A 14 -5.87 -14.99 6.93
N PRO A 15 -6.49 -14.27 5.96
CA PRO A 15 -7.93 -14.39 5.71
C PRO A 15 -8.33 -15.70 5.00
N GLY A 16 -7.38 -16.50 4.51
CA GLY A 16 -7.65 -17.74 3.75
C GLY A 16 -8.45 -17.52 2.46
N SER A 17 -8.46 -16.29 1.95
CA SER A 17 -9.24 -15.88 0.77
C SER A 17 -8.64 -14.66 0.08
N ILE A 18 -9.04 -14.46 -1.17
CA ILE A 18 -8.65 -13.34 -2.02
C ILE A 18 -9.84 -12.53 -2.52
N GLN A 19 -9.57 -11.34 -3.06
CA GLN A 19 -10.50 -10.55 -3.85
C GLN A 19 -10.70 -11.21 -5.24
N PRO A 20 -11.90 -11.10 -5.85
CA PRO A 20 -12.27 -11.89 -7.02
C PRO A 20 -11.70 -11.40 -8.37
N HIS A 21 -11.01 -10.25 -8.40
CA HIS A 21 -10.50 -9.68 -9.65
C HIS A 21 -9.22 -10.37 -10.17
N GLY A 22 -8.67 -11.30 -9.40
CA GLY A 22 -7.56 -12.15 -9.80
C GLY A 22 -7.73 -13.56 -9.26
N SER A 23 -6.74 -14.40 -9.54
CA SER A 23 -6.65 -15.76 -9.03
C SER A 23 -5.28 -15.99 -8.42
N MET A 24 -5.14 -16.98 -7.55
CA MET A 24 -3.90 -17.21 -6.81
C MET A 24 -3.56 -18.68 -6.74
N LEU A 25 -2.27 -18.98 -6.90
CA LEU A 25 -1.66 -20.25 -6.51
C LEU A 25 -0.69 -19.99 -5.36
N VAL A 26 -0.73 -20.84 -4.34
CA VAL A 26 0.24 -20.89 -3.25
C VAL A 26 1.02 -22.19 -3.40
N VAL A 27 2.32 -22.06 -3.59
CA VAL A 27 3.20 -23.12 -4.08
C VAL A 27 4.32 -23.34 -3.08
N HIS A 28 4.74 -24.58 -2.90
CA HIS A 28 5.92 -24.87 -2.12
C HIS A 28 7.19 -24.42 -2.88
N PRO A 29 8.07 -23.58 -2.32
CA PRO A 29 9.09 -22.83 -3.08
C PRO A 29 10.17 -23.71 -3.72
N TYR A 30 10.44 -24.89 -3.15
CA TYR A 30 11.50 -25.78 -3.66
C TYR A 30 11.00 -26.87 -4.61
N SER A 31 9.93 -27.59 -4.25
CA SER A 31 9.32 -28.63 -5.09
C SER A 31 8.45 -28.07 -6.21
N TYR A 32 8.06 -26.80 -6.15
CA TYR A 32 7.07 -26.18 -7.03
C TYR A 32 5.73 -26.93 -7.05
N GLU A 33 5.40 -27.63 -5.98
CA GLU A 33 4.11 -28.28 -5.80
C GLU A 33 3.06 -27.27 -5.34
N ILE A 34 1.91 -27.23 -6.02
CA ILE A 34 0.79 -26.36 -5.66
C ILE A 34 0.17 -26.89 -4.37
N LYS A 35 0.21 -26.08 -3.30
CA LYS A 35 -0.38 -26.39 -2.00
C LYS A 35 -1.80 -25.87 -1.88
N TYR A 36 -2.04 -24.68 -2.41
CA TYR A 36 -3.36 -24.07 -2.43
C TYR A 36 -3.63 -23.38 -3.75
N ALA A 37 -4.89 -23.33 -4.15
CA ALA A 37 -5.37 -22.56 -5.29
C ALA A 37 -6.64 -21.78 -4.91
N SER A 38 -6.83 -20.59 -5.44
CA SER A 38 -8.09 -19.87 -5.27
C SER A 38 -9.23 -20.62 -6.00
N SER A 39 -10.41 -20.65 -5.38
CA SER A 39 -11.58 -21.36 -5.94
C SER A 39 -12.03 -20.86 -7.32
N ASN A 40 -11.65 -19.64 -7.72
CA ASN A 40 -11.94 -19.07 -9.05
C ASN A 40 -10.82 -19.29 -10.09
N ILE A 41 -9.77 -20.06 -9.78
CA ILE A 41 -8.64 -20.27 -10.71
C ILE A 41 -9.08 -20.96 -12.02
N GLU A 42 -10.17 -21.72 -11.97
CA GLU A 42 -10.75 -22.42 -13.12
C GLU A 42 -11.12 -21.47 -14.26
N ASP A 43 -11.55 -20.24 -13.94
CA ASP A 43 -11.86 -19.20 -14.92
C ASP A 43 -10.64 -18.81 -15.78
N ARG A 44 -9.43 -19.06 -15.29
CA ARG A 44 -8.16 -18.72 -15.97
C ARG A 44 -7.43 -19.93 -16.52
N LEU A 45 -7.42 -21.04 -15.78
CA LEU A 45 -6.64 -22.23 -16.14
C LEU A 45 -7.49 -23.35 -16.73
N GLU A 46 -8.81 -23.22 -16.78
CA GLU A 46 -9.75 -24.26 -17.24
C GLU A 46 -9.53 -25.61 -16.54
N VAL A 47 -8.99 -25.58 -15.32
CA VAL A 47 -8.76 -26.72 -14.44
C VAL A 47 -9.28 -26.34 -13.06
N ARG A 48 -10.01 -27.25 -12.44
CA ARG A 48 -10.60 -27.01 -11.11
C ARG A 48 -9.52 -26.80 -10.07
N ALA A 49 -9.79 -25.94 -9.09
CA ALA A 49 -8.86 -25.66 -8.00
C ALA A 49 -8.42 -26.94 -7.25
N ASP A 50 -9.35 -27.86 -6.98
CA ASP A 50 -9.07 -29.12 -6.30
C ASP A 50 -8.10 -30.02 -7.09
N ASP A 51 -8.21 -30.02 -8.43
CA ASP A 51 -7.38 -30.86 -9.29
C ASP A 51 -5.96 -30.32 -9.43
N LEU A 52 -5.77 -29.01 -9.22
CA LEU A 52 -4.45 -28.35 -9.23
C LEU A 52 -3.63 -28.65 -7.98
N VAL A 53 -4.28 -28.93 -6.85
CA VAL A 53 -3.58 -29.18 -5.59
C VAL A 53 -2.76 -30.47 -5.69
N GLY A 54 -1.48 -30.39 -5.34
CA GLY A 54 -0.52 -31.49 -5.48
C GLY A 54 0.12 -31.62 -6.86
N MET A 55 -0.36 -30.87 -7.87
CA MET A 55 0.32 -30.79 -9.17
C MET A 55 1.61 -29.95 -9.06
N SER A 56 2.54 -30.17 -9.99
CA SER A 56 3.66 -29.24 -10.17
C SER A 56 3.19 -27.96 -10.87
N LEU A 57 3.85 -26.84 -10.57
CA LEU A 57 3.58 -25.56 -11.21
C LEU A 57 3.77 -25.64 -12.72
N GLU A 58 4.75 -26.42 -13.19
CA GLU A 58 4.97 -26.71 -14.60
C GLU A 58 3.81 -27.49 -15.24
N GLY A 59 3.20 -28.42 -14.51
CA GLY A 59 2.01 -29.13 -14.99
C GLY A 59 0.78 -28.22 -15.12
N ALA A 60 0.68 -27.19 -14.29
CA ALA A 60 -0.44 -26.25 -14.29
C ALA A 60 -0.27 -25.10 -15.30
N LEU A 61 0.94 -24.52 -15.40
CA LEU A 61 1.21 -23.31 -16.18
C LEU A 61 2.05 -23.55 -17.45
N GLY A 62 2.66 -24.73 -17.59
CA GLY A 62 3.58 -25.06 -18.66
C GLY A 62 5.03 -24.66 -18.39
N ALA A 63 5.97 -25.38 -19.02
CA ALA A 63 7.41 -25.25 -18.76
C ALA A 63 7.98 -23.85 -19.01
N ALA A 64 7.50 -23.17 -20.05
CA ALA A 64 7.98 -21.82 -20.41
C ALA A 64 7.64 -20.80 -19.31
N LEU A 65 6.38 -20.72 -18.89
CA LEU A 65 5.96 -19.76 -17.87
C LEU A 65 6.56 -20.09 -16.50
N THR A 66 6.66 -21.38 -16.13
CA THR A 66 7.37 -21.77 -14.91
C THR A 66 8.86 -21.41 -14.95
N HIS A 67 9.49 -21.45 -16.13
CA HIS A 67 10.86 -20.95 -16.28
C HIS A 67 10.95 -19.43 -16.06
N ASP A 68 10.02 -18.67 -16.64
CA ASP A 68 9.97 -17.20 -16.48
C ASP A 68 9.73 -16.80 -15.01
N ILE A 69 8.84 -17.50 -14.30
CA ILE A 69 8.60 -17.32 -12.86
C ILE A 69 9.87 -17.54 -12.05
N ARG A 70 10.62 -18.61 -12.32
CA ARG A 70 11.89 -18.91 -11.64
C ARG A 70 12.96 -17.85 -11.90
N ASN A 71 13.05 -17.38 -13.15
CA ASN A 71 13.96 -16.29 -13.51
C ASN A 71 13.58 -15.00 -12.77
N ALA A 72 12.29 -14.66 -12.73
CA ALA A 72 11.77 -13.48 -12.05
C ALA A 72 12.08 -13.49 -10.54
N LEU A 73 11.98 -14.65 -9.87
CA LEU A 73 12.35 -14.83 -8.46
C LEU A 73 13.85 -14.62 -8.22
N THR A 74 14.69 -15.15 -9.11
CA THR A 74 16.15 -15.00 -9.01
C THR A 74 16.57 -13.54 -9.09
N VAL A 75 15.88 -12.75 -9.92
CA VAL A 75 16.09 -11.29 -10.01
C VAL A 75 15.58 -10.58 -8.76
N ALA A 76 14.42 -10.98 -8.21
CA ALA A 76 13.82 -10.38 -7.01
C ALA A 76 14.75 -10.46 -5.79
N ALA A 77 15.46 -11.58 -5.63
CA ALA A 77 16.41 -11.82 -4.54
C ALA A 77 17.53 -10.75 -4.44
N THR A 78 17.67 -9.87 -5.43
CA THR A 78 18.63 -8.75 -5.44
C THR A 78 18.08 -7.44 -4.84
N GLY A 79 16.85 -7.41 -4.32
CA GLY A 79 16.33 -6.26 -3.55
C GLY A 79 14.83 -5.94 -3.71
N TYR A 80 14.09 -6.66 -4.55
CA TYR A 80 12.65 -6.48 -4.73
C TYR A 80 11.87 -7.60 -4.04
N LYS A 81 10.84 -7.25 -3.27
CA LYS A 81 9.99 -8.25 -2.57
C LYS A 81 9.06 -9.00 -3.52
N THR A 82 8.70 -8.39 -4.65
CA THR A 82 7.74 -8.92 -5.61
C THR A 82 8.27 -8.70 -7.03
N SER A 83 8.15 -9.72 -7.86
CA SER A 83 8.45 -9.66 -9.30
C SER A 83 7.19 -9.65 -10.12
N VAL A 84 7.26 -9.01 -11.29
CA VAL A 84 6.14 -8.89 -12.23
C VAL A 84 6.49 -9.53 -13.56
N ILE A 85 5.60 -10.35 -14.09
CA ILE A 85 5.63 -10.84 -15.47
C ILE A 85 4.41 -10.26 -16.19
N VAL A 86 4.65 -9.42 -17.18
CA VAL A 86 3.59 -8.72 -17.91
C VAL A 86 3.19 -9.52 -19.14
N ARG A 87 1.87 -9.65 -19.37
CA ARG A 87 1.27 -10.34 -20.53
C ARG A 87 1.80 -11.77 -20.72
N ALA A 88 1.93 -12.51 -19.63
CA ALA A 88 2.23 -13.93 -19.63
C ALA A 88 1.16 -14.72 -20.40
N ALA A 89 1.61 -15.61 -21.28
CA ALA A 89 0.73 -16.51 -22.02
C ALA A 89 0.36 -17.72 -21.17
N LEU A 90 -0.95 -18.00 -21.03
CA LEU A 90 -1.48 -19.17 -20.31
C LEU A 90 -1.83 -20.33 -21.27
N GLY A 91 -0.94 -20.60 -22.24
CA GLY A 91 -1.20 -21.53 -23.34
C GLY A 91 -1.77 -20.83 -24.60
N GLU A 92 -2.06 -21.60 -25.65
CA GLU A 92 -2.36 -21.05 -26.99
C GLU A 92 -3.73 -20.37 -27.12
N ASN A 93 -4.73 -20.79 -26.33
CA ASN A 93 -6.12 -20.33 -26.48
C ASN A 93 -6.65 -19.52 -25.28
N ARG A 94 -5.79 -19.15 -24.33
CA ARG A 94 -6.20 -18.43 -23.11
C ARG A 94 -5.76 -16.97 -23.18
N PRO A 95 -6.55 -16.03 -22.61
CA PRO A 95 -6.15 -14.64 -22.55
C PRO A 95 -4.83 -14.50 -21.78
N SER A 96 -3.97 -13.60 -22.24
CA SER A 96 -2.76 -13.24 -21.50
C SER A 96 -3.11 -12.61 -20.15
N CYS A 97 -2.26 -12.86 -19.15
CA CYS A 97 -2.42 -12.31 -17.81
C CYS A 97 -1.15 -11.56 -17.37
N ASP A 98 -1.30 -10.68 -16.40
CA ASP A 98 -0.17 -10.15 -15.65
C ASP A 98 -0.02 -10.99 -14.37
N ILE A 99 1.22 -11.31 -14.01
CA ILE A 99 1.53 -12.19 -12.87
C ILE A 99 2.43 -11.46 -11.89
N LEU A 100 2.02 -11.45 -10.62
CA LEU A 100 2.84 -11.08 -9.49
C LEU A 100 3.37 -12.34 -8.81
N VAL A 101 4.66 -12.33 -8.50
CA VAL A 101 5.34 -13.45 -7.86
C VAL A 101 6.15 -12.97 -6.67
N HIS A 102 5.97 -13.58 -5.50
CA HIS A 102 6.80 -13.31 -4.33
C HIS A 102 6.92 -14.55 -3.44
N GLU A 103 7.99 -14.60 -2.64
CA GLU A 103 8.17 -15.62 -1.60
C GLU A 103 7.99 -15.00 -0.22
N TYR A 104 7.22 -15.67 0.64
CA TYR A 104 7.02 -15.23 2.01
C TYR A 104 6.64 -16.40 2.93
N GLU A 105 7.20 -16.42 4.15
CA GLU A 105 6.92 -17.41 5.21
C GLU A 105 6.86 -18.87 4.68
N GLY A 106 7.82 -19.25 3.82
CA GLY A 106 7.95 -20.61 3.31
C GLY A 106 7.04 -20.97 2.13
N PHE A 107 6.34 -20.00 1.54
CA PHE A 107 5.51 -20.18 0.35
C PHE A 107 5.94 -19.27 -0.80
N LEU A 108 5.73 -19.76 -2.02
CA LEU A 108 5.76 -19.00 -3.25
C LEU A 108 4.31 -18.65 -3.64
N PHE A 109 4.03 -17.36 -3.78
CA PHE A 109 2.74 -16.85 -4.22
C PHE A 109 2.82 -16.50 -5.70
N VAL A 110 1.84 -16.98 -6.47
CA VAL A 110 1.65 -16.64 -7.88
C VAL A 110 0.25 -16.05 -8.02
N GLU A 111 0.17 -14.74 -8.20
CA GLU A 111 -1.08 -14.01 -8.33
C GLU A 111 -1.30 -13.63 -9.80
N LEU A 112 -2.43 -14.04 -10.37
CA LEU A 112 -2.77 -13.84 -11.78
C LEU A 112 -3.91 -12.83 -11.89
N GLU A 113 -3.69 -11.79 -12.69
CA GLU A 113 -4.71 -10.77 -13.02
C GLU A 113 -4.82 -10.61 -14.52
N ASP A 114 -5.95 -10.07 -14.99
CA ASP A 114 -6.10 -9.75 -16.41
C ASP A 114 -4.97 -8.83 -16.85
N ALA A 115 -4.43 -9.09 -18.03
CA ALA A 115 -3.38 -8.25 -18.59
C ALA A 115 -3.84 -6.79 -18.64
N ALA A 116 -3.00 -5.89 -18.14
CA ALA A 116 -3.30 -4.47 -18.14
C ALA A 116 -3.58 -3.97 -19.57
N PRO A 117 -4.52 -3.03 -19.75
CA PRO A 117 -4.63 -2.27 -20.98
C PRO A 117 -3.28 -1.62 -21.33
N PHE A 118 -2.97 -1.48 -22.62
CA PHE A 118 -1.72 -0.83 -23.03
C PHE A 118 -1.60 0.60 -22.50
N ASP A 119 -2.70 1.34 -22.48
CA ASP A 119 -2.78 2.71 -21.96
C ASP A 119 -2.35 2.78 -20.48
N ASP A 120 -2.64 1.77 -19.67
CA ASP A 120 -2.25 1.74 -18.25
C ASP A 120 -0.73 1.69 -18.07
N THR A 121 -0.02 1.03 -19.00
CA THR A 121 1.45 0.97 -18.97
C THR A 121 2.04 2.35 -19.28
N GLU A 122 1.46 3.08 -20.23
CA GLU A 122 1.86 4.45 -20.55
C GLU A 122 1.54 5.40 -19.39
N ILE A 123 0.35 5.27 -18.78
CA ILE A 123 -0.05 6.03 -17.60
C ILE A 123 0.89 5.75 -16.42
N ALA A 124 1.29 4.50 -16.19
CA ALA A 124 2.26 4.12 -15.15
C ALA A 124 3.63 4.81 -15.34
N LEU A 125 4.11 4.86 -16.59
CA LEU A 125 5.33 5.58 -16.94
C LEU A 125 5.16 7.10 -16.74
N HIS A 126 4.04 7.66 -17.16
CA HIS A 126 3.74 9.08 -16.96
C HIS A 126 3.58 9.46 -15.49
N LEU A 127 2.99 8.59 -14.68
CA LEU A 127 2.89 8.73 -13.23
C LEU A 127 4.32 8.89 -12.69
N THR A 128 5.16 7.87 -12.85
CA THR A 128 6.54 7.88 -12.35
C THR A 128 7.34 9.12 -12.81
N GLN A 129 7.25 9.51 -14.09
CA GLN A 129 7.98 10.67 -14.62
C GLN A 129 7.43 12.04 -14.16
N SER A 130 6.11 12.20 -14.19
CA SER A 130 5.46 13.49 -13.87
C SER A 130 5.51 13.78 -12.37
N LEU A 131 5.51 12.74 -11.54
CA LEU A 131 5.58 12.85 -10.09
C LEU A 131 6.93 13.39 -9.62
N VAL A 132 8.04 12.87 -10.16
CA VAL A 132 9.39 13.35 -9.82
C VAL A 132 9.51 14.85 -10.13
N ARG A 133 9.14 15.25 -11.34
CA ARG A 133 9.31 16.65 -11.78
C ARG A 133 8.42 17.66 -11.05
N ARG A 134 7.19 17.27 -10.67
CA ARG A 134 6.21 18.21 -10.11
C ARG A 134 6.36 18.42 -8.61
N ILE A 135 6.91 17.45 -7.88
CA ILE A 135 7.05 17.57 -6.42
C ILE A 135 8.44 18.02 -5.99
N ASP A 136 9.45 17.86 -6.85
CA ASP A 136 10.84 18.31 -6.60
C ASP A 136 10.94 19.79 -6.23
N SER A 137 10.08 20.64 -6.79
CA SER A 137 10.09 22.08 -6.50
C SER A 137 9.47 22.43 -5.14
N GLU A 138 8.70 21.52 -4.55
CA GLU A 138 8.02 21.79 -3.28
C GLU A 138 8.98 21.61 -2.10
N THR A 139 9.02 22.61 -1.22
CA THR A 139 9.93 22.65 -0.07
C THR A 139 9.20 22.64 1.27
N ASP A 140 7.87 22.51 1.22
CA ASP A 140 6.97 22.47 2.37
C ASP A 140 5.94 21.35 2.19
N ILE A 141 5.54 20.74 3.31
CA ILE A 141 4.61 19.60 3.36
C ILE A 141 3.21 19.99 2.86
N GLU A 142 2.72 21.19 3.15
CA GLU A 142 1.34 21.55 2.78
C GLU A 142 1.15 21.71 1.25
N PRO A 143 1.97 22.52 0.54
CA PRO A 143 1.96 22.58 -0.93
C PRO A 143 2.20 21.22 -1.57
N LEU A 144 3.20 20.46 -1.06
CA LEU A 144 3.48 19.09 -1.51
C LEU A 144 2.23 18.21 -1.42
N SER A 145 1.59 18.17 -0.26
CA SER A 145 0.40 17.32 -0.03
C SER A 145 -0.75 17.69 -0.97
N LYS A 146 -0.95 18.98 -1.25
CA LYS A 146 -1.94 19.46 -2.22
C LYS A 146 -1.61 19.03 -3.66
N ALA A 147 -0.34 19.11 -4.05
CA ALA A 147 0.13 18.67 -5.36
C ALA A 147 -0.06 17.16 -5.53
N VAL A 148 0.33 16.37 -4.52
CA VAL A 148 0.17 14.91 -4.47
C VAL A 148 -1.29 14.52 -4.66
N ALA A 149 -2.22 15.08 -3.87
CA ALA A 149 -3.64 14.73 -3.97
C ALA A 149 -4.21 15.00 -5.36
N ARG A 150 -3.88 16.15 -5.96
CA ARG A 150 -4.35 16.51 -7.31
C ARG A 150 -3.76 15.60 -8.39
N LEU A 151 -2.46 15.32 -8.31
CA LEU A 151 -1.76 14.56 -9.32
C LEU A 151 -2.20 13.10 -9.31
N VAL A 152 -2.24 12.46 -8.14
CA VAL A 152 -2.72 11.08 -8.00
C VAL A 152 -4.17 10.96 -8.47
N ARG A 153 -5.04 11.94 -8.13
CA ARG A 153 -6.41 11.97 -8.63
C ARG A 153 -6.47 12.06 -10.16
N ALA A 154 -5.73 12.99 -10.74
CA ALA A 154 -5.72 13.23 -12.19
C ALA A 154 -5.18 12.03 -12.97
N THR A 155 -4.20 11.31 -12.41
CA THR A 155 -3.55 10.19 -13.10
C THR A 155 -4.31 8.87 -12.89
N LEU A 156 -4.80 8.59 -11.68
CA LEU A 156 -5.44 7.31 -11.36
C LEU A 156 -6.97 7.33 -11.48
N GLY A 157 -7.57 8.51 -11.57
CA GLY A 157 -9.01 8.67 -11.82
C GLY A 157 -9.89 8.20 -10.67
N TYR A 158 -9.48 8.41 -9.42
CA TYR A 158 -10.33 8.21 -8.24
C TYR A 158 -11.21 9.46 -8.00
N ASP A 159 -12.39 9.30 -7.41
CA ASP A 159 -13.28 10.45 -7.18
C ASP A 159 -12.74 11.38 -6.11
N ARG A 160 -12.07 10.82 -5.11
CA ARG A 160 -11.43 11.54 -4.02
C ARG A 160 -10.04 10.97 -3.75
N VAL A 161 -9.06 11.85 -3.59
CA VAL A 161 -7.73 11.53 -3.08
C VAL A 161 -7.39 12.46 -1.93
N MET A 162 -6.90 11.89 -0.84
CA MET A 162 -6.55 12.57 0.40
C MET A 162 -5.10 12.27 0.75
N VAL A 163 -4.41 13.26 1.32
CA VAL A 163 -3.19 13.01 2.10
C VAL A 163 -3.59 13.00 3.56
N TYR A 164 -3.48 11.83 4.17
CA TYR A 164 -3.81 11.53 5.56
C TYR A 164 -2.51 11.45 6.36
N ARG A 165 -2.38 12.24 7.43
CA ARG A 165 -1.20 12.25 8.30
C ARG A 165 -1.54 11.63 9.65
N PHE A 166 -0.73 10.69 10.11
CA PHE A 166 -0.82 10.18 11.47
C PHE A 166 -0.27 11.21 12.47
N LEU A 167 -0.94 11.32 13.61
CA LEU A 167 -0.57 12.17 14.73
C LEU A 167 0.12 11.33 15.81
N HIS A 168 0.69 12.00 16.81
CA HIS A 168 1.41 11.37 17.92
C HIS A 168 0.60 10.34 18.74
N ASN A 169 -0.72 10.36 18.64
CA ASN A 169 -1.64 9.46 19.34
C ASN A 169 -2.30 8.44 18.39
N ASP A 170 -1.70 8.20 17.21
CA ASP A 170 -2.19 7.31 16.15
C ASP A 170 -3.54 7.70 15.51
N ALA A 171 -4.21 8.74 16.00
CA ALA A 171 -5.27 9.39 15.24
C ALA A 171 -4.65 9.99 13.97
N GLY A 172 -5.46 10.25 12.96
CA GLY A 172 -4.95 10.96 11.80
C GLY A 172 -5.86 12.03 11.28
N ARG A 173 -5.29 12.85 10.40
CA ARG A 173 -5.90 14.08 9.92
C ARG A 173 -5.70 14.18 8.42
N VAL A 174 -6.76 14.56 7.71
CA VAL A 174 -6.66 14.88 6.28
C VAL A 174 -6.03 16.27 6.14
N ILE A 175 -4.80 16.32 5.64
CA ILE A 175 -4.03 17.57 5.48
C ILE A 175 -4.10 18.14 4.06
N ALA A 176 -4.49 17.32 3.08
CA ALA A 176 -4.79 17.76 1.72
C ALA A 176 -5.86 16.86 1.09
N GLU A 177 -6.61 17.41 0.15
CA GLU A 177 -7.68 16.70 -0.55
C GLU A 177 -7.84 17.23 -1.98
N ALA A 178 -8.13 16.32 -2.91
CA ALA A 178 -8.64 16.60 -4.24
C ALA A 178 -9.84 15.68 -4.49
N LYS A 179 -10.98 16.22 -4.90
CA LYS A 179 -12.22 15.45 -5.03
C LYS A 179 -13.12 15.95 -6.17
N ASN A 180 -14.11 15.14 -6.57
CA ASN A 180 -15.25 15.60 -7.35
C ASN A 180 -15.97 16.74 -6.62
N THR A 181 -16.57 17.67 -7.37
CA THR A 181 -17.24 18.86 -6.80
C THR A 181 -18.36 18.47 -5.84
N ASP A 182 -19.11 17.43 -6.19
CA ASP A 182 -20.39 17.08 -5.56
C ASP A 182 -20.22 16.31 -4.24
N LEU A 183 -19.00 15.83 -3.98
CA LEU A 183 -18.64 15.11 -2.77
C LEU A 183 -18.49 16.04 -1.55
N ALA A 184 -18.90 15.61 -0.35
CA ALA A 184 -18.59 16.35 0.88
C ALA A 184 -17.07 16.41 1.12
N SER A 185 -16.53 17.48 1.69
CA SER A 185 -15.09 17.62 1.96
C SER A 185 -14.69 16.85 3.23
N TYR A 186 -13.55 16.15 3.21
CA TYR A 186 -12.92 15.60 4.42
C TYR A 186 -11.68 16.39 4.85
N LEU A 187 -11.27 17.41 4.08
CA LEU A 187 -10.15 18.26 4.46
C LEU A 187 -10.27 18.80 5.90
N GLY A 188 -9.24 18.57 6.71
CA GLY A 188 -9.18 19.01 8.11
C GLY A 188 -9.86 18.08 9.12
N HIS A 189 -10.65 17.10 8.68
CA HIS A 189 -11.25 16.11 9.58
C HIS A 189 -10.17 15.27 10.27
N HIS A 190 -10.48 14.85 11.50
CA HIS A 190 -9.69 13.92 12.29
C HIS A 190 -10.44 12.59 12.39
N PHE A 191 -9.67 11.50 12.32
CA PHE A 191 -10.16 10.14 12.42
C PHE A 191 -9.47 9.45 13.60
N PRO A 192 -10.21 8.71 14.44
CA PRO A 192 -9.64 8.05 15.61
C PRO A 192 -8.65 6.95 15.20
N ALA A 193 -7.72 6.61 16.10
CA ALA A 193 -6.73 5.55 15.89
C ALA A 193 -7.35 4.17 15.60
N GLY A 194 -8.60 3.95 16.01
CA GLY A 194 -9.34 2.70 15.78
C GLY A 194 -9.69 2.44 14.31
N ASP A 195 -9.81 3.49 13.49
CA ASP A 195 -10.18 3.35 12.06
C ASP A 195 -9.09 2.62 11.26
N ILE A 196 -7.83 2.73 11.70
CA ILE A 196 -6.69 1.99 11.16
C ILE A 196 -5.94 1.36 12.33
N PRO A 197 -6.29 0.14 12.76
CA PRO A 197 -5.74 -0.46 13.97
C PRO A 197 -4.26 -0.86 13.78
N ALA A 198 -3.56 -1.13 14.89
CA ALA A 198 -2.11 -1.26 14.92
C ALA A 198 -1.55 -2.33 13.96
N GLN A 199 -2.22 -3.48 13.85
CA GLN A 199 -1.84 -4.55 12.93
C GLN A 199 -2.00 -4.14 11.46
N ALA A 200 -3.00 -3.30 11.13
CA ALA A 200 -3.13 -2.74 9.79
C ALA A 200 -2.03 -1.71 9.51
N ARG A 201 -1.67 -0.86 10.48
CA ARG A 201 -0.55 0.08 10.35
C ARG A 201 0.77 -0.64 10.10
N ARG A 202 1.03 -1.75 10.79
CA ARG A 202 2.21 -2.59 10.54
C ARG A 202 2.23 -3.13 9.12
N LEU A 203 1.12 -3.68 8.63
CA LEU A 203 1.04 -4.16 7.25
C LEU A 203 1.26 -3.04 6.23
N TYR A 204 0.83 -1.81 6.50
CA TYR A 204 1.09 -0.66 5.62
C TYR A 204 2.55 -0.24 5.56
N ILE A 205 3.35 -0.50 6.60
CA ILE A 205 4.80 -0.27 6.56
C ILE A 205 5.48 -1.33 5.69
N GLU A 206 4.99 -2.57 5.76
CA GLU A 206 5.54 -3.71 5.03
C GLU A 206 5.08 -3.77 3.56
N ASN A 207 3.87 -3.27 3.27
CA ASN A 207 3.18 -3.27 1.99
C ASN A 207 2.64 -1.88 1.67
N TRP A 208 3.25 -1.24 0.68
CA TRP A 208 3.06 0.19 0.45
C TRP A 208 1.83 0.52 -0.37
N VAL A 209 1.27 -0.44 -1.11
CA VAL A 209 0.04 -0.25 -1.87
C VAL A 209 -0.97 -1.31 -1.47
N ARG A 210 -2.20 -0.87 -1.22
CA ARG A 210 -3.34 -1.76 -0.98
C ARG A 210 -4.51 -1.29 -1.84
N VAL A 211 -5.18 -2.23 -2.50
CA VAL A 211 -6.36 -1.97 -3.32
C VAL A 211 -7.54 -2.79 -2.82
N ILE A 212 -8.72 -2.19 -2.81
CA ILE A 212 -10.02 -2.82 -2.62
C ILE A 212 -10.84 -2.46 -3.85
N GLY A 213 -11.00 -3.43 -4.75
CA GLY A 213 -11.68 -3.20 -6.04
C GLY A 213 -13.18 -2.94 -5.89
N ASP A 214 -13.82 -3.60 -4.93
CA ASP A 214 -15.24 -3.43 -4.61
C ASP A 214 -15.52 -3.79 -3.14
N THR A 215 -16.01 -2.88 -2.31
CA THR A 215 -16.37 -3.15 -0.90
C THR A 215 -17.52 -4.16 -0.72
N ARG A 216 -18.15 -4.60 -1.80
CA ARG A 216 -19.20 -5.62 -1.83
C ARG A 216 -18.73 -6.94 -2.46
N PHE A 217 -17.44 -7.11 -2.73
CA PHE A 217 -16.92 -8.35 -3.30
C PHE A 217 -17.27 -9.56 -2.41
N THR A 218 -17.48 -10.72 -3.05
CA THR A 218 -17.55 -12.00 -2.33
C THR A 218 -16.14 -12.59 -2.24
N PRO A 219 -15.60 -12.85 -1.05
CA PRO A 219 -14.26 -13.42 -0.90
C PRO A 219 -14.14 -14.78 -1.61
N VAL A 220 -13.06 -14.96 -2.36
CA VAL A 220 -12.74 -16.21 -3.05
C VAL A 220 -11.82 -17.03 -2.15
N ALA A 221 -12.29 -18.16 -1.64
CA ALA A 221 -11.54 -18.99 -0.72
C ALA A 221 -10.33 -19.66 -1.41
N LEU A 222 -9.25 -19.86 -0.66
CA LEU A 222 -8.20 -20.80 -1.01
C LEU A 222 -8.67 -22.24 -0.73
N VAL A 223 -8.29 -23.15 -1.62
CA VAL A 223 -8.63 -24.57 -1.61
C VAL A 223 -7.32 -25.38 -1.63
N PRO A 224 -7.17 -26.43 -0.80
CA PRO A 224 -8.14 -26.94 0.17
C PRO A 224 -8.32 -25.98 1.35
N ARG A 225 -9.40 -26.17 2.13
CA ARG A 225 -9.52 -25.48 3.42
C ARG A 225 -8.38 -25.94 4.33
N LEU A 226 -7.82 -25.00 5.09
CA LEU A 226 -6.84 -25.29 6.15
C LEU A 226 -7.35 -26.40 7.07
N SER A 227 -6.51 -27.40 7.30
CA SER A 227 -6.82 -28.51 8.20
C SER A 227 -6.69 -28.09 9.66
N ASP A 228 -7.37 -28.78 10.57
CA ASP A 228 -7.27 -28.52 12.02
C ASP A 228 -5.81 -28.67 12.50
N GLY A 229 -5.25 -27.60 13.05
CA GLY A 229 -3.87 -27.56 13.57
C GLY A 229 -2.80 -27.20 12.55
N GLU A 230 -3.16 -27.01 11.28
CA GLU A 230 -2.24 -26.48 10.27
C GLU A 230 -2.03 -24.97 10.46
N ALA A 231 -0.79 -24.50 10.25
CA ALA A 231 -0.49 -23.07 10.30
C ALA A 231 -1.15 -22.36 9.11
N PRO A 232 -1.87 -21.25 9.34
CA PRO A 232 -2.51 -20.53 8.25
C PRO A 232 -1.47 -19.90 7.30
N VAL A 233 -1.84 -19.78 6.03
CA VAL A 233 -1.01 -19.11 5.02
C VAL A 233 -0.98 -17.62 5.31
N ASP A 234 0.19 -17.08 5.65
CA ASP A 234 0.38 -15.64 5.83
C ASP A 234 0.42 -14.94 4.46
N MET A 235 -0.60 -14.15 4.20
CA MET A 235 -0.82 -13.46 2.94
C MET A 235 -0.44 -11.97 3.04
N SER A 236 0.40 -11.59 4.00
CA SER A 236 0.78 -10.19 4.27
C SER A 236 1.21 -9.44 3.00
N HIS A 237 1.98 -10.09 2.13
CA HIS A 237 2.50 -9.53 0.87
C HIS A 237 1.66 -9.81 -0.38
N ALA A 238 0.56 -10.55 -0.25
CA ALA A 238 -0.33 -10.82 -1.37
C ALA A 238 -1.21 -9.60 -1.69
N HIS A 239 -1.19 -9.18 -2.96
CA HIS A 239 -1.94 -8.03 -3.45
C HIS A 239 -3.45 -8.32 -3.51
N LEU A 240 -3.80 -9.56 -3.86
CA LEU A 240 -5.17 -10.04 -3.95
C LEU A 240 -5.75 -10.40 -2.58
N ARG A 241 -4.99 -10.35 -1.48
CA ARG A 241 -5.45 -10.74 -0.14
C ARG A 241 -6.81 -10.10 0.18
N SER A 242 -7.76 -10.92 0.65
CA SER A 242 -9.03 -10.44 1.16
C SER A 242 -8.84 -9.48 2.32
N VAL A 243 -9.73 -8.51 2.41
CA VAL A 243 -9.70 -7.48 3.45
C VAL A 243 -10.74 -7.75 4.52
N SER A 244 -10.52 -7.17 5.72
CA SER A 244 -11.49 -7.23 6.81
C SER A 244 -12.89 -6.81 6.35
N PRO A 245 -13.92 -7.65 6.55
CA PRO A 245 -15.31 -7.29 6.28
C PRO A 245 -15.78 -6.05 7.04
N ILE A 246 -15.22 -5.78 8.23
CA ILE A 246 -15.51 -4.59 9.03
C ILE A 246 -15.04 -3.34 8.31
N HIS A 247 -13.85 -3.38 7.70
CA HIS A 247 -13.36 -2.26 6.91
C HIS A 247 -14.18 -2.05 5.62
N CYS A 248 -14.64 -3.12 4.98
CA CYS A 248 -15.58 -3.01 3.86
C CYS A 248 -16.90 -2.36 4.30
N GLU A 249 -17.44 -2.73 5.47
CA GLU A 249 -18.63 -2.08 6.02
C GLU A 249 -18.41 -0.60 6.34
N TYR A 250 -17.27 -0.26 6.95
CA TYR A 250 -16.86 1.12 7.21
C TYR A 250 -16.85 1.97 5.93
N LEU A 251 -16.22 1.46 4.86
CA LEU A 251 -16.18 2.15 3.57
C LEU A 251 -17.58 2.31 2.95
N ARG A 252 -18.45 1.29 3.03
CA ARG A 252 -19.83 1.38 2.55
C ARG A 252 -20.64 2.43 3.33
N ASN A 253 -20.44 2.54 4.64
CA ASN A 253 -21.08 3.57 5.46
C ASN A 253 -20.62 4.99 5.07
N MET A 254 -19.43 5.12 4.47
CA MET A 254 -18.93 6.36 3.89
C MET A 254 -19.37 6.59 2.43
N GLY A 255 -20.13 5.67 1.83
CA GLY A 255 -20.53 5.72 0.42
C GLY A 255 -19.42 5.31 -0.56
N VAL A 256 -18.36 4.65 -0.09
CA VAL A 256 -17.19 4.27 -0.91
C VAL A 256 -17.34 2.83 -1.40
N SER A 257 -17.23 2.65 -2.72
CA SER A 257 -17.27 1.33 -3.36
C SER A 257 -15.88 0.77 -3.67
N ALA A 258 -14.89 1.59 -3.97
CA ALA A 258 -13.51 1.13 -4.14
C ALA A 258 -12.53 2.03 -3.40
N SER A 259 -11.43 1.44 -2.94
CA SER A 259 -10.43 2.16 -2.15
C SER A 259 -9.02 1.72 -2.54
N MET A 260 -8.09 2.67 -2.54
CA MET A 260 -6.67 2.37 -2.67
C MET A 260 -5.87 3.28 -1.74
N SER A 261 -4.83 2.74 -1.12
CA SER A 261 -3.92 3.53 -0.30
C SER A 261 -2.47 3.35 -0.72
N ILE A 262 -1.71 4.44 -0.70
CA ILE A 262 -0.25 4.44 -0.82
C ILE A 262 0.34 4.85 0.53
N SER A 263 1.19 4.02 1.11
CA SER A 263 1.87 4.30 2.36
C SER A 263 2.92 5.39 2.21
N ILE A 264 3.01 6.27 3.20
CA ILE A 264 4.08 7.24 3.36
C ILE A 264 4.89 6.82 4.59
N VAL A 265 6.13 6.38 4.40
CA VAL A 265 6.96 5.79 5.45
C VAL A 265 8.23 6.62 5.63
N VAL A 266 8.34 7.32 6.76
CA VAL A 266 9.50 8.16 7.09
C VAL A 266 10.23 7.53 8.27
N ASP A 267 11.54 7.30 8.13
CA ASP A 267 12.40 6.71 9.16
C ASP A 267 11.85 5.39 9.73
N GLY A 268 11.27 4.56 8.85
CA GLY A 268 10.67 3.26 9.20
C GLY A 268 9.31 3.35 9.92
N GLN A 269 8.76 4.55 10.08
CA GLN A 269 7.45 4.78 10.71
C GLN A 269 6.41 5.17 9.67
N LEU A 270 5.17 4.74 9.87
CA LEU A 270 4.04 5.13 9.03
C LEU A 270 3.66 6.60 9.29
N TRP A 271 4.21 7.50 8.48
CA TRP A 271 3.97 8.95 8.58
C TRP A 271 2.54 9.31 8.17
N GLY A 272 2.02 8.61 7.15
CA GLY A 272 0.71 8.90 6.59
C GLY A 272 0.33 7.97 5.45
N LEU A 273 -0.77 8.29 4.79
CA LEU A 273 -1.29 7.58 3.63
C LEU A 273 -1.72 8.59 2.56
N VAL A 274 -1.51 8.26 1.29
CA VAL A 274 -2.32 8.80 0.20
C VAL A 274 -3.53 7.88 0.04
N ALA A 275 -4.69 8.31 0.51
CA ALA A 275 -5.92 7.52 0.51
C ALA A 275 -6.84 7.94 -0.64
N CYS A 276 -7.24 6.99 -1.47
CA CYS A 276 -8.03 7.18 -2.68
C CYS A 276 -9.37 6.45 -2.52
N HIS A 277 -10.48 7.15 -2.76
CA HIS A 277 -11.84 6.59 -2.70
C HIS A 277 -12.54 6.79 -4.05
N HIS A 278 -13.34 5.81 -4.43
CA HIS A 278 -14.19 5.84 -5.62
C HIS A 278 -15.61 5.39 -5.27
N ASP A 279 -16.60 6.03 -5.87
CA ASP A 279 -18.02 5.81 -5.57
C ASP A 279 -18.58 4.57 -6.32
N THR A 280 -17.85 4.05 -7.30
CA THR A 280 -18.13 2.79 -8.01
C THR A 280 -16.97 1.79 -7.89
N PRO A 281 -17.20 0.49 -8.14
CA PRO A 281 -16.11 -0.48 -8.23
C PRO A 281 -15.01 -0.03 -9.20
N LYS A 282 -13.76 -0.18 -8.79
CA LYS A 282 -12.58 0.18 -9.57
C LYS A 282 -11.38 -0.61 -9.10
N THR A 283 -10.85 -1.43 -9.98
CA THR A 283 -9.56 -2.10 -9.82
C THR A 283 -8.46 -1.24 -10.42
N LEU A 284 -7.22 -1.48 -9.99
CA LEU A 284 -6.04 -0.82 -10.53
C LEU A 284 -5.11 -1.91 -11.05
N SER A 285 -4.68 -1.82 -12.31
CA SER A 285 -3.81 -2.83 -12.92
C SER A 285 -2.44 -2.92 -12.23
N ILE A 286 -1.76 -4.06 -12.40
CA ILE A 286 -0.44 -4.30 -11.82
C ILE A 286 0.56 -3.16 -12.16
N PRO A 287 0.73 -2.72 -13.43
CA PRO A 287 1.66 -1.64 -13.76
C PRO A 287 1.37 -0.34 -13.00
N LEU A 288 0.10 0.04 -12.87
CA LEU A 288 -0.31 1.24 -12.14
C LEU A 288 -0.06 1.10 -10.63
N ARG A 289 -0.23 -0.09 -10.05
CA ARG A 289 0.10 -0.35 -8.64
C ARG A 289 1.61 -0.25 -8.38
N MET A 290 2.43 -0.81 -9.27
CA MET A 290 3.90 -0.70 -9.16
C MET A 290 4.37 0.76 -9.28
N ALA A 291 3.79 1.52 -10.20
CA ALA A 291 4.09 2.95 -10.33
C ALA A 291 3.65 3.75 -9.09
N ALA A 292 2.50 3.42 -8.51
CA ALA A 292 2.01 4.03 -7.27
C ALA A 292 2.90 3.69 -6.06
N GLU A 293 3.44 2.46 -5.99
CA GLU A 293 4.37 2.04 -4.95
C GLU A 293 5.70 2.82 -5.04
N LEU A 294 6.32 2.85 -6.22
CA LEU A 294 7.54 3.61 -6.46
C LEU A 294 7.34 5.10 -6.15
N PHE A 295 6.16 5.63 -6.47
CA PHE A 295 5.80 6.98 -6.09
C PHE A 295 5.75 7.16 -4.57
N GLY A 296 5.10 6.25 -3.83
CA GLY A 296 5.05 6.29 -2.37
C GLY A 296 6.46 6.33 -1.76
N GLN A 297 7.38 5.50 -2.27
CA GLN A 297 8.79 5.45 -1.85
C GLN A 297 9.50 6.78 -2.04
N TYR A 298 9.37 7.37 -3.23
CA TYR A 298 9.96 8.66 -3.52
C TYR A 298 9.32 9.81 -2.73
N LEU A 299 7.99 9.83 -2.60
CA LEU A 299 7.26 10.81 -1.79
C LEU A 299 7.72 10.76 -0.33
N SER A 300 7.91 9.56 0.22
CA SER A 300 8.37 9.36 1.59
C SER A 300 9.78 9.90 1.80
N LEU A 301 10.70 9.64 0.85
CA LEU A 301 12.04 10.20 0.87
C LEU A 301 12.02 11.74 0.79
N HIS A 302 11.15 12.30 -0.05
CA HIS A 302 11.02 13.75 -0.21
C HIS A 302 10.46 14.43 1.04
N ILE A 303 9.45 13.83 1.68
CA ILE A 303 8.90 14.29 2.97
C ILE A 303 9.99 14.27 4.04
N SER A 304 10.76 13.17 4.14
CA SER A 304 11.89 13.09 5.07
C SER A 304 12.90 14.22 4.83
N ALA A 305 13.23 14.50 3.55
CA ALA A 305 14.15 15.58 3.21
C ALA A 305 13.62 16.98 3.59
N ILE A 306 12.32 17.23 3.42
CA ILE A 306 11.67 18.48 3.82
C ILE A 306 11.69 18.64 5.34
N GLU A 307 11.24 17.63 6.10
CA GLU A 307 11.19 17.69 7.56
C GLU A 307 12.60 17.85 8.16
N ASN A 308 13.59 17.13 7.63
CA ASN A 308 15.00 17.27 8.04
C ASN A 308 15.56 18.67 7.77
N ARG A 309 15.22 19.27 6.62
CA ARG A 309 15.61 20.65 6.29
C ARG A 309 14.98 21.63 7.26
N GLN A 310 13.68 21.50 7.54
CA GLN A 310 12.95 22.36 8.46
C GLN A 310 13.52 22.26 9.89
N ALA A 311 13.77 21.03 10.38
CA ALA A 311 14.38 20.79 11.68
C ALA A 311 15.78 21.42 11.78
N LYS A 312 16.60 21.30 10.72
CA LYS A 312 17.94 21.92 10.66
C LYS A 312 17.86 23.45 10.71
N VAL A 313 16.95 24.06 9.95
CA VAL A 313 16.74 25.52 9.97
C VAL A 313 16.27 25.98 11.35
N ALA A 314 15.32 25.28 11.95
CA ALA A 314 14.82 25.59 13.30
C ALA A 314 15.93 25.46 14.36
N SER A 315 16.77 24.42 14.28
CA SER A 315 17.91 24.21 15.18
C SER A 315 18.93 25.35 15.07
N ILE A 316 19.28 25.78 13.85
CA ILE A 316 20.17 26.93 13.62
C ILE A 316 19.57 28.23 14.19
N ALA A 317 18.27 28.47 13.96
CA ALA A 317 17.59 29.65 14.48
C ALA A 317 17.54 29.66 16.01
N THR A 318 17.26 28.52 16.64
CA THR A 318 17.28 28.36 18.09
C THR A 318 18.67 28.58 18.66
N ARG A 319 19.71 28.01 18.04
CA ARG A 319 21.11 28.23 18.46
C ARG A 319 21.51 29.70 18.39
N LYS A 320 21.16 30.41 17.30
CA LYS A 320 21.40 31.86 17.19
C LYS A 320 20.71 32.65 18.31
N LYS A 321 19.47 32.30 18.67
CA LYS A 321 18.75 32.93 19.78
C LYS A 321 19.42 32.64 21.14
N LEU A 322 19.87 31.40 21.36
CA LEU A 322 20.59 31.01 22.58
C LEU A 322 21.94 31.74 22.69
N ASP A 323 22.73 31.79 21.61
CA ASP A 323 24.01 32.51 21.59
C ASP A 323 23.80 34.01 21.89
N ALA A 324 22.75 34.61 21.34
CA ALA A 324 22.37 36.00 21.64
C ALA A 324 22.03 36.19 23.12
N ILE A 325 21.27 35.28 23.74
CA ILE A 325 20.97 35.33 25.18
C ILE A 325 22.25 35.18 25.99
N ILE A 326 23.07 34.17 25.71
CA ILE A 326 24.33 33.89 26.45
C ILE A 326 25.30 35.07 26.37
N SER A 327 25.44 35.70 25.20
CA SER A 327 26.34 36.86 25.02
C SER A 327 25.95 38.08 25.88
N THR A 328 24.73 38.12 26.41
CA THR A 328 24.25 39.19 27.29
C THR A 328 24.33 38.86 28.78
N ILE A 329 24.74 37.63 29.12
CA ILE A 329 24.94 37.21 30.52
C ILE A 329 26.28 37.75 31.00
N ASP A 330 26.22 38.69 31.94
CA ASP A 330 27.39 39.18 32.66
C ASP A 330 27.85 38.12 33.68
N ARG A 331 29.16 37.89 33.79
CA ARG A 331 29.73 36.91 34.73
C ARG A 331 29.61 37.36 36.19
N GLU A 332 29.45 38.66 36.41
CA GLU A 332 29.35 39.24 37.76
C GLU A 332 27.91 39.32 38.28
N VAL A 333 26.91 39.10 37.42
CA VAL A 333 25.48 39.18 37.78
C VAL A 333 24.86 37.77 37.75
N PRO A 334 24.13 37.34 38.79
CA PRO A 334 23.44 36.06 38.77
C PRO A 334 22.55 35.90 37.53
N VAL A 335 22.68 34.78 36.83
CA VAL A 335 22.00 34.48 35.56
C VAL A 335 20.48 34.72 35.64
N GLU A 336 19.88 34.40 36.78
CA GLU A 336 18.45 34.58 37.07
C GLU A 336 17.99 36.05 36.99
N MET A 337 18.84 37.00 37.41
CA MET A 337 18.55 38.44 37.35
C MET A 337 18.59 38.96 35.91
N THR A 338 19.55 38.46 35.12
CA THR A 338 19.68 38.80 33.70
C THR A 338 18.50 38.25 32.88
N LEU A 339 18.07 37.02 33.16
CA LEU A 339 16.92 36.39 32.49
C LEU A 339 15.58 37.06 32.88
N LYS A 340 15.36 37.38 34.16
CA LYS A 340 14.14 38.09 34.63
C LYS A 340 13.95 39.46 33.99
N ARG A 341 15.03 40.19 33.71
CA ARG A 341 14.97 41.55 33.12
C ARG A 341 14.58 41.55 31.63
N LYS A 342 14.66 40.41 30.95
CA LYS A 342 14.51 40.31 29.49
C LYS A 342 13.36 39.43 29.02
N LEU A 343 12.85 38.54 29.89
CA LEU A 343 11.69 37.68 29.59
C LEU A 343 10.34 38.28 30.04
N ASN A 344 10.37 39.44 30.71
CA ASN A 344 9.22 40.33 30.92
C ASN A 344 9.23 41.46 29.90
#